data_AF-A0A9W4E820-F1
#
_entry.id   AF-A0A9W4E820-F1
#
_cell.length_a   1.000
_cell.length_b   1.000
_cell.length_c   1.000
_cell.angle_alpha   90.00
_cell.angle_beta   90.00
_cell.angle_gamma   90.00
#
_symmetry.space_group_name_H-M   'P 1'
#
loop_
_entity.id
_entity.type
_entity.pdbx_description
1 polymer ?
#
loop_
_entity_poly.entity_id
_entity_poly.type
_entity_poly.pdbx_seq_one_letter_code
_entity_poly.pdbx_strand_id
1 'polypeptide(L)'
;MPPDDRRGTDTTARSVHAMTASPTSTAPGADWERRNADLWAALDGMPEEDFRAAMDTLVGELPDGDGTALFERAAAWDSTGHSDRAVPLYAAALDAAVPGERRRRAVIQMASSLRNLGRSEESVALLTAEAARTSDHLDDAVTVVLALALTDLGRAREAVSLTVTALAPHLPRYQRSMANYGRLLLERDARSE
;
A
#
# COMPACT_ATOMS: atom_id res chain seq x y z
N MET A 1 -3.24 67.18 -40.35
CA MET A 1 -4.34 67.73 -39.53
C MET A 1 -5.33 66.57 -39.29
N PRO A 2 -5.53 66.10 -38.05
CA PRO A 2 -6.45 65.01 -37.68
C PRO A 2 -7.86 65.56 -37.37
N PRO A 3 -8.84 64.82 -36.76
CA PRO A 3 -9.14 63.37 -36.64
C PRO A 3 -10.58 63.08 -37.23
N ASP A 4 -11.28 61.93 -37.14
CA ASP A 4 -11.69 61.21 -35.93
C ASP A 4 -12.48 59.89 -36.17
N ASP A 5 -12.26 58.96 -35.24
CA ASP A 5 -13.07 57.88 -34.65
C ASP A 5 -13.97 56.93 -35.48
N ARG A 6 -13.69 55.62 -35.35
CA ARG A 6 -14.43 54.76 -34.39
C ARG A 6 -13.91 53.31 -34.31
N ARG A 7 -13.39 52.99 -33.13
CA ARG A 7 -13.59 51.80 -32.27
C ARG A 7 -14.08 50.48 -32.92
N GLY A 8 -13.24 49.45 -32.78
CA GLY A 8 -13.65 48.04 -32.68
C GLY A 8 -12.69 47.33 -31.73
N THR A 9 -13.21 46.89 -30.59
CA THR A 9 -12.47 46.35 -29.44
C THR A 9 -12.06 44.90 -29.61
N ASP A 10 -10.80 44.66 -29.23
CA ASP A 10 -10.18 43.48 -28.61
C ASP A 10 -11.11 42.35 -28.11
N THR A 11 -10.75 41.09 -28.39
CA THR A 11 -10.84 39.99 -27.42
C THR A 11 -9.94 38.84 -27.90
N THR A 12 -8.72 38.85 -27.38
CA THR A 12 -7.81 37.70 -27.42
C THR A 12 -8.13 36.79 -26.23
N ALA A 13 -8.91 35.72 -26.45
CA ALA A 13 -9.21 34.74 -25.39
C ALA A 13 -8.02 33.79 -25.19
N ARG A 14 -7.18 34.10 -24.19
CA ARG A 14 -6.12 33.21 -23.68
C ARG A 14 -6.75 32.28 -22.64
N SER A 15 -7.06 31.04 -23.02
CA SER A 15 -7.52 30.01 -22.08
C SER A 15 -6.38 29.63 -21.12
N VAL A 16 -6.46 30.14 -19.90
CA VAL A 16 -5.70 29.63 -18.76
C VAL A 16 -6.33 28.30 -18.33
N HIS A 17 -5.67 27.19 -18.63
CA HIS A 17 -5.94 25.93 -17.93
C HIS A 17 -5.49 26.12 -16.48
N ALA A 18 -6.46 26.24 -15.57
CA ALA A 18 -6.21 26.12 -14.15
C ALA A 18 -5.77 24.68 -13.89
N MET A 19 -4.48 24.48 -13.59
CA MET A 19 -4.02 23.33 -12.82
C MET A 19 -4.68 23.42 -11.44
N THR A 20 -5.84 22.79 -11.28
CA THR A 20 -6.37 22.48 -9.96
C THR A 20 -5.35 21.57 -9.30
N ALA A 21 -4.65 22.08 -8.29
CA ALA A 21 -3.82 21.25 -7.43
C ALA A 21 -4.72 20.13 -6.88
N SER A 22 -4.39 18.88 -7.19
CA SER A 22 -5.04 17.73 -6.57
C SER A 22 -4.95 17.91 -5.05
N PRO A 23 -6.04 17.74 -4.29
CA PRO A 23 -5.97 17.85 -2.85
C PRO A 23 -4.99 16.81 -2.34
N THR A 24 -3.87 17.26 -1.77
CA THR A 24 -2.96 16.38 -1.05
C THR A 24 -3.73 15.78 0.12
N SER A 25 -3.98 14.47 0.11
CA SER A 25 -4.69 13.77 1.18
C SER A 25 -3.97 14.05 2.51
N THR A 26 -4.66 14.76 3.39
CA THR A 26 -4.20 15.05 4.75
C THR A 26 -4.86 14.03 5.67
N ALA A 27 -4.15 13.55 6.69
CA ALA A 27 -4.68 12.57 7.62
C ALA A 27 -6.05 13.01 8.19
N PRO A 28 -7.03 12.12 8.30
CA PRO A 28 -8.33 12.42 8.90
C PRO A 28 -8.21 12.92 10.36
N GLY A 29 -9.25 13.62 10.83
CA GLY A 29 -9.32 14.09 12.20
C GLY A 29 -9.39 12.94 13.22
N ALA A 30 -8.94 13.19 14.46
CA ALA A 30 -8.87 12.18 15.53
C ALA A 30 -10.21 11.50 15.86
N ASP A 31 -11.34 12.19 15.65
CA ASP A 31 -12.67 11.61 15.81
C ASP A 31 -12.95 10.50 14.80
N TRP A 32 -12.66 10.78 13.53
CA TRP A 32 -12.82 9.83 12.44
C TRP A 32 -11.88 8.64 12.62
N GLU A 33 -10.62 8.89 13.00
CA GLU A 33 -9.64 7.83 13.26
C GLU A 33 -10.09 6.88 14.37
N ARG A 34 -10.70 7.41 15.44
CA ARG A 34 -11.27 6.59 16.51
C ARG A 34 -12.43 5.74 16.00
N ARG A 35 -13.36 6.31 15.23
CA ARG A 35 -14.50 5.57 14.65
C ARG A 35 -14.02 4.49 13.67
N ASN A 36 -13.00 4.77 12.88
CA ASN A 36 -12.37 3.78 12.00
C ASN A 36 -11.76 2.63 12.79
N ALA A 37 -11.02 2.93 13.87
CA ALA A 37 -10.46 1.91 14.75
C ALA A 37 -11.55 1.06 15.44
N ASP A 38 -12.62 1.70 15.94
CA ASP A 38 -13.76 1.02 16.56
C ASP A 38 -14.46 0.09 15.56
N LEU A 39 -14.62 0.53 14.31
CA LEU A 39 -15.20 -0.30 13.24
C LEU A 39 -14.31 -1.51 12.93
N TRP A 40 -13.00 -1.31 12.75
CA TRP A 40 -12.04 -2.41 12.55
C TRP A 40 -12.04 -3.41 13.70
N ALA A 41 -12.16 -2.95 14.96
CA ALA A 41 -12.26 -3.83 16.12
C ALA A 41 -13.54 -4.68 16.14
N ALA A 42 -14.57 -4.27 15.40
CA ALA A 42 -15.84 -4.99 15.29
C ALA A 42 -15.90 -5.98 14.13
N LEU A 43 -14.88 -6.03 13.24
CA LEU A 43 -14.86 -6.86 12.03
C LEU A 43 -15.30 -8.30 12.27
N ASP A 44 -14.65 -9.00 13.22
CA ASP A 44 -14.93 -10.41 13.52
C ASP A 44 -16.31 -10.65 14.16
N GLY A 45 -16.97 -9.59 14.63
CA GLY A 45 -18.25 -9.62 15.32
C GLY A 45 -19.46 -9.31 14.44
N MET A 46 -19.26 -9.04 13.14
CA MET A 46 -20.35 -8.67 12.22
C MET A 46 -20.26 -9.41 10.88
N PRO A 47 -21.38 -9.53 10.14
CA PRO A 47 -21.34 -10.03 8.77
C PRO A 47 -20.44 -9.18 7.88
N GLU A 48 -19.67 -9.81 7.00
CA GLU A 48 -18.70 -9.15 6.11
C GLU A 48 -19.32 -8.10 5.19
N GLU A 49 -20.56 -8.31 4.75
CA GLU A 49 -21.33 -7.33 3.97
C GLU A 49 -21.67 -6.08 4.79
N ASP A 50 -22.10 -6.26 6.04
CA ASP A 50 -22.42 -5.16 6.95
C ASP A 50 -21.18 -4.36 7.31
N PHE A 51 -20.04 -5.04 7.53
CA PHE A 51 -18.75 -4.38 7.75
C PHE A 51 -18.36 -3.50 6.56
N ARG A 52 -18.43 -4.05 5.34
CA ARG A 52 -18.11 -3.29 4.12
C ARG A 52 -19.03 -2.11 3.91
N ALA A 53 -20.33 -2.26 4.15
CA ALA A 53 -21.29 -1.16 4.05
C ALA A 53 -21.05 -0.06 5.09
N ALA A 54 -20.70 -0.45 6.33
CA ALA A 54 -20.32 0.49 7.38
C ALA A 54 -19.01 1.22 7.03
N MET A 55 -18.02 0.50 6.48
CA MET A 55 -16.78 1.10 6.01
C MET A 55 -17.03 2.09 4.88
N ASP A 56 -17.85 1.72 3.88
CA ASP A 56 -18.23 2.60 2.77
C ASP A 56 -18.91 3.88 3.25
N THR A 57 -19.77 3.77 4.28
CA THR A 57 -20.40 4.94 4.92
C THR A 57 -19.36 5.84 5.59
N LEU A 58 -18.44 5.25 6.37
CA LEU A 58 -17.43 6.01 7.11
C LEU A 58 -16.43 6.72 6.18
N VAL A 59 -15.94 6.03 5.15
CA VAL A 59 -15.00 6.63 4.19
C VAL A 59 -15.69 7.65 3.29
N GLY A 60 -17.01 7.58 3.12
CA GLY A 60 -17.82 8.57 2.39
C GLY A 60 -17.91 9.93 3.09
N GLU A 61 -17.47 10.04 4.34
CA GLU A 61 -17.33 11.34 5.04
C GLU A 61 -16.07 12.12 4.61
N LEU A 62 -15.11 11.45 3.96
CA LEU A 62 -13.89 12.07 3.45
C LEU A 62 -14.10 12.58 2.02
N PRO A 63 -13.29 13.53 1.53
CA PRO A 63 -13.39 14.04 0.17
C PRO A 63 -13.30 12.94 -0.90
N ASP A 64 -13.99 13.15 -2.02
CA ASP A 64 -13.89 12.25 -3.17
C ASP A 64 -12.43 12.11 -3.64
N GLY A 65 -11.99 10.86 -3.82
CA GLY A 65 -10.62 10.55 -4.22
C GLY A 65 -9.57 10.68 -3.10
N ASP A 66 -9.99 10.85 -1.84
CA ASP A 66 -9.05 10.86 -0.72
C ASP A 66 -8.32 9.51 -0.59
N GLY A 67 -6.98 9.58 -0.46
CA GLY A 67 -6.13 8.39 -0.39
C GLY A 67 -6.39 7.53 0.85
N THR A 68 -6.78 8.12 1.98
CA THR A 68 -7.16 7.37 3.19
C THR A 68 -8.48 6.64 2.97
N ALA A 69 -9.47 7.29 2.36
CA ALA A 69 -10.75 6.65 2.02
C ALA A 69 -10.57 5.44 1.10
N LEU A 70 -9.74 5.60 0.05
CA LEU A 70 -9.42 4.52 -0.88
C LEU A 70 -8.69 3.36 -0.19
N PHE A 71 -7.75 3.67 0.69
CA PHE A 71 -7.00 2.68 1.46
C PHE A 71 -7.89 1.85 2.39
N GLU A 72 -8.72 2.49 3.21
CA GLU A 72 -9.56 1.74 4.17
C GLU A 72 -10.62 0.91 3.44
N ARG A 73 -11.17 1.41 2.32
CA ARG A 73 -12.06 0.62 1.45
C ARG A 73 -11.34 -0.58 0.86
N ALA A 74 -10.12 -0.42 0.37
CA ALA A 74 -9.30 -1.52 -0.15
C ALA A 74 -9.07 -2.58 0.93
N ALA A 75 -8.68 -2.16 2.13
CA ALA A 75 -8.45 -3.04 3.26
C ALA A 75 -9.71 -3.80 3.68
N ALA A 76 -10.89 -3.16 3.65
CA ALA A 76 -12.14 -3.83 3.94
C ALA A 76 -12.46 -4.95 2.93
N TRP A 77 -12.24 -4.72 1.63
CA TRP A 77 -12.39 -5.76 0.63
C TRP A 77 -11.38 -6.89 0.81
N ASP A 78 -10.10 -6.58 1.08
CA ASP A 78 -9.07 -7.60 1.27
C ASP A 78 -9.33 -8.47 2.50
N SER A 79 -9.68 -7.82 3.62
CA SER A 79 -9.95 -8.49 4.91
C SER A 79 -11.22 -9.35 4.88
N THR A 80 -12.10 -9.13 3.89
CA THR A 80 -13.30 -9.95 3.65
C THR A 80 -13.14 -10.87 2.44
N GLY A 81 -11.90 -11.18 2.04
CA GLY A 81 -11.59 -12.24 1.07
C GLY A 81 -11.70 -11.83 -0.41
N HIS A 82 -11.82 -10.54 -0.71
CA HIS A 82 -12.02 -10.03 -2.07
C HIS A 82 -10.81 -9.25 -2.58
N SER A 83 -9.67 -9.95 -2.67
CA SER A 83 -8.42 -9.38 -3.16
C SER A 83 -8.54 -8.78 -4.58
N ASP A 84 -9.43 -9.29 -5.43
CA ASP A 84 -9.72 -8.77 -6.78
C ASP A 84 -10.28 -7.34 -6.75
N ARG A 85 -11.07 -7.01 -5.72
CA ARG A 85 -11.63 -5.68 -5.49
C ARG A 85 -10.66 -4.77 -4.74
N ALA A 86 -9.84 -5.33 -3.86
CA ALA A 86 -8.88 -4.57 -3.05
C ALA A 86 -7.72 -3.98 -3.88
N VAL A 87 -7.10 -4.77 -4.76
CA VAL A 87 -5.91 -4.35 -5.55
C VAL A 87 -6.11 -3.01 -6.29
N PRO A 88 -7.17 -2.80 -7.10
CA PRO A 88 -7.33 -1.52 -7.79
C PRO A 88 -7.53 -0.33 -6.84
N LEU A 89 -8.14 -0.56 -5.67
CA LEU A 89 -8.33 0.48 -4.66
C LEU A 89 -7.02 0.83 -3.94
N TYR A 90 -6.18 -0.15 -3.61
CA TYR A 90 -4.84 0.12 -3.07
C TYR A 90 -3.97 0.89 -4.06
N ALA A 91 -4.00 0.52 -5.34
CA ALA A 91 -3.28 1.25 -6.39
C ALA A 91 -3.76 2.71 -6.46
N ALA A 92 -5.08 2.93 -6.47
CA ALA A 92 -5.65 4.27 -6.44
C ALA A 92 -5.27 5.06 -5.18
N ALA A 93 -5.22 4.42 -4.00
CA ALA A 93 -4.79 5.06 -2.76
C ALA A 93 -3.32 5.51 -2.81
N LEU A 94 -2.44 4.70 -3.42
CA LEU A 94 -1.04 5.04 -3.63
C LEU A 94 -0.89 6.21 -4.63
N ASP A 95 -1.66 6.22 -5.72
CA ASP A 95 -1.70 7.31 -6.69
C ASP A 95 -2.24 8.61 -6.07
N ALA A 96 -3.21 8.50 -5.17
CA ALA A 96 -3.76 9.60 -4.38
C ALA A 96 -2.85 10.03 -3.20
N ALA A 97 -1.63 9.50 -3.12
CA ALA A 97 -0.64 9.82 -2.10
C ALA A 97 -1.18 9.66 -0.67
N VAL A 98 -1.83 8.52 -0.37
CA VAL A 98 -2.28 8.16 0.98
C VAL A 98 -1.19 8.48 2.04
N PRO A 99 -1.52 9.18 3.14
CA PRO A 99 -0.50 9.74 4.03
C PRO A 99 0.03 8.73 5.05
N GLY A 100 1.22 9.04 5.58
CA GLY A 100 1.81 8.35 6.74
C GLY A 100 2.05 6.86 6.54
N GLU A 101 1.90 6.10 7.62
CA GLU A 101 2.13 4.65 7.64
C GLU A 101 1.19 3.88 6.71
N ARG A 102 -0.02 4.41 6.45
CA ARG A 102 -1.00 3.81 5.53
C ARG A 102 -0.42 3.58 4.14
N ARG A 103 0.51 4.42 3.67
CA ARG A 103 1.20 4.21 2.38
C ARG A 103 2.01 2.94 2.36
N ARG A 104 2.77 2.65 3.42
CA ARG A 104 3.57 1.42 3.51
C ARG A 104 2.66 0.21 3.71
N ARG A 105 1.63 0.33 4.53
CA ARG A 105 0.58 -0.69 4.69
C ARG A 105 -0.15 -0.99 3.37
N ALA A 106 -0.43 0.01 2.54
CA ALA A 106 -1.08 -0.16 1.24
C ALA A 106 -0.23 -1.03 0.32
N VAL A 107 1.09 -0.79 0.25
CA VAL A 107 2.00 -1.63 -0.54
C VAL A 107 2.03 -3.07 -0.02
N ILE A 108 2.17 -3.26 1.29
CA ILE A 108 2.26 -4.60 1.90
C ILE A 108 0.98 -5.40 1.65
N GLN A 109 -0.19 -4.80 1.94
CA GLN A 109 -1.48 -5.47 1.75
C GLN A 109 -1.76 -5.71 0.27
N MET A 110 -1.53 -4.74 -0.61
CA MET A 110 -1.68 -4.91 -2.06
C MET A 110 -0.81 -6.06 -2.60
N ALA A 111 0.44 -6.17 -2.15
CA ALA A 111 1.31 -7.28 -2.52
C ALA A 111 0.75 -8.63 -2.05
N SER A 112 0.23 -8.71 -0.83
CA SER A 112 -0.47 -9.89 -0.32
C SER A 112 -1.72 -10.23 -1.16
N SER A 113 -2.54 -9.24 -1.50
CA SER A 113 -3.70 -9.44 -2.38
C SER A 113 -3.29 -9.92 -3.78
N LEU A 114 -2.23 -9.35 -4.37
CA LEU A 114 -1.68 -9.79 -5.66
C LEU A 114 -1.23 -11.26 -5.62
N ARG A 115 -0.55 -11.64 -4.54
CA ARG A 115 -0.17 -13.03 -4.28
C ARG A 115 -1.39 -13.96 -4.25
N ASN A 116 -2.45 -13.59 -3.53
CA ASN A 116 -3.70 -14.38 -3.47
C ASN A 116 -4.38 -14.54 -4.84
N LEU A 117 -4.16 -13.58 -5.75
CA LEU A 117 -4.63 -13.63 -7.14
C LEU A 117 -3.68 -14.39 -8.09
N GLY A 118 -2.61 -15.01 -7.57
CA GLY A 118 -1.61 -15.73 -8.36
C GLY A 118 -0.62 -14.82 -9.10
N ARG A 119 -0.57 -13.53 -8.77
CA ARG A 119 0.32 -12.52 -9.38
C ARG A 119 1.57 -12.32 -8.51
N SER A 120 2.23 -13.42 -8.15
CA SER A 120 3.31 -13.42 -7.15
C SER A 120 4.57 -12.70 -7.62
N GLU A 121 4.86 -12.66 -8.93
CA GLU A 121 5.97 -11.85 -9.47
C GLU A 121 5.80 -10.36 -9.19
N GLU A 122 4.58 -9.84 -9.34
CA GLU A 122 4.26 -8.44 -9.05
C GLU A 122 4.36 -8.15 -7.55
N SER A 123 3.88 -9.07 -6.71
CA SER A 123 4.07 -8.99 -5.26
C SER A 123 5.55 -8.90 -4.87
N VAL A 124 6.40 -9.76 -5.45
CA VAL A 124 7.86 -9.73 -5.20
C VAL A 124 8.46 -8.40 -5.64
N ALA A 125 8.11 -7.91 -6.84
CA ALA A 125 8.64 -6.66 -7.35
C ALA A 125 8.29 -5.46 -6.44
N LEU A 126 7.03 -5.38 -5.99
CA LEU A 126 6.57 -4.32 -5.09
C LEU A 126 7.30 -4.35 -3.74
N LEU A 127 7.40 -5.52 -3.11
CA LEU A 127 8.00 -5.64 -1.79
C LEU A 127 9.52 -5.47 -1.82
N THR A 128 10.18 -5.89 -2.90
CA THR A 128 11.62 -5.64 -3.10
C THR A 128 11.90 -4.14 -3.23
N ALA A 129 11.09 -3.44 -4.04
CA ALA A 129 11.21 -1.99 -4.18
C ALA A 129 10.91 -1.27 -2.86
N GLU A 130 9.92 -1.73 -2.11
CA GLU A 130 9.55 -1.16 -0.83
C GLU A 130 10.63 -1.33 0.24
N ALA A 131 11.24 -2.52 0.32
CA ALA A 131 12.36 -2.79 1.22
C ALA A 131 13.59 -1.91 0.92
N ALA A 132 13.84 -1.59 -0.35
CA ALA A 132 14.93 -0.71 -0.75
C ALA A 132 14.65 0.78 -0.47
N ARG A 133 13.37 1.15 -0.30
CA ARG A 133 12.94 2.55 -0.20
C ARG A 133 13.01 3.11 1.23
N THR A 134 12.61 2.32 2.22
CA THR A 134 12.54 2.75 3.62
C THR A 134 12.70 1.56 4.56
N SER A 135 13.18 1.83 5.76
CA SER A 135 13.28 0.86 6.87
C SER A 135 12.60 1.45 8.11
N ASP A 136 11.64 0.73 8.67
CA ASP A 136 10.89 1.08 9.88
C ASP A 136 10.32 -0.19 10.56
N HIS A 137 9.45 -0.02 11.56
CA HIS A 137 8.88 -1.13 12.32
C HIS A 137 8.02 -2.11 11.49
N LEU A 138 7.69 -1.82 10.23
CA LEU A 138 7.01 -2.73 9.29
C LEU A 138 7.97 -3.60 8.46
N ASP A 139 9.29 -3.55 8.70
CA ASP A 139 10.28 -4.32 7.93
C ASP A 139 10.04 -5.84 8.00
N ASP A 140 9.61 -6.34 9.15
CA ASP A 140 9.26 -7.76 9.32
C ASP A 140 8.04 -8.15 8.48
N ALA A 141 7.04 -7.26 8.39
CA ALA A 141 5.86 -7.48 7.57
C ALA A 141 6.20 -7.52 6.07
N VAL A 142 7.05 -6.59 5.61
CA VAL A 142 7.58 -6.61 4.23
C VAL A 142 8.29 -7.93 3.96
N THR A 143 9.17 -8.35 4.88
CA THR A 143 9.97 -9.57 4.73
C THR A 143 9.10 -10.83 4.67
N VAL A 144 8.10 -10.95 5.56
CA VAL A 144 7.23 -12.13 5.62
C VAL A 144 6.38 -12.24 4.35
N VAL A 145 5.75 -11.16 3.89
CA VAL A 145 4.94 -11.22 2.66
C VAL A 145 5.82 -11.49 1.44
N LEU A 146 7.05 -10.95 1.41
CA LEU A 146 8.00 -11.22 0.33
C LEU A 146 8.40 -12.69 0.30
N ALA A 147 8.68 -13.29 1.46
CA ALA A 147 9.00 -14.70 1.58
C ALA A 147 7.83 -15.61 1.13
N LEU A 148 6.59 -15.24 1.45
CA LEU A 148 5.40 -15.96 0.97
C LEU A 148 5.28 -15.89 -0.56
N ALA A 149 5.44 -14.70 -1.15
CA ALA A 149 5.40 -14.53 -2.60
C ALA A 149 6.54 -15.29 -3.32
N LEU A 150 7.76 -15.28 -2.75
CA LEU A 150 8.88 -16.08 -3.25
C LEU A 150 8.60 -17.58 -3.19
N THR A 151 7.92 -18.04 -2.14
CA THR A 151 7.54 -19.45 -1.99
C THR A 151 6.60 -19.89 -3.10
N ASP A 152 5.60 -19.08 -3.43
CA ASP A 152 4.66 -19.38 -4.51
C ASP A 152 5.36 -19.48 -5.88
N LEU A 153 6.50 -18.78 -6.06
CA LEU A 153 7.34 -18.85 -7.26
C LEU A 153 8.38 -19.98 -7.22
N GLY A 154 8.33 -20.88 -6.25
CA GLY A 154 9.31 -21.96 -6.08
C GLY A 154 10.67 -21.51 -5.55
N ARG A 155 10.82 -20.24 -5.15
CA ARG A 155 12.06 -19.65 -4.57
C ARG A 155 12.09 -19.82 -3.04
N ALA A 156 11.64 -20.97 -2.55
CA ALA A 156 11.48 -21.23 -1.11
C ALA A 156 12.79 -21.09 -0.31
N ARG A 157 13.93 -21.37 -0.94
CA ARG A 157 15.24 -21.24 -0.29
C ARG A 157 15.62 -19.80 0.01
N GLU A 158 15.30 -18.89 -0.90
CA GLU A 158 15.45 -17.45 -0.70
C GLU A 158 14.46 -16.94 0.35
N ALA A 159 13.21 -17.42 0.32
CA ALA A 159 12.23 -17.13 1.35
C ALA A 159 12.71 -17.53 2.77
N VAL A 160 13.28 -18.74 2.92
CA VAL A 160 13.86 -19.19 4.20
C VAL A 160 15.07 -18.36 4.59
N SER A 161 15.95 -18.03 3.64
CA SER A 161 17.09 -17.14 3.89
C SER A 161 16.63 -15.81 4.48
N LEU A 162 15.65 -15.16 3.85
CA LEU A 162 15.11 -13.87 4.28
C LEU A 162 14.49 -13.96 5.68
N THR A 163 13.59 -14.92 5.90
CA THR A 163 12.86 -15.07 7.17
C THR A 163 13.77 -15.45 8.33
N VAL A 164 14.72 -16.36 8.14
CA VAL A 164 15.69 -16.73 9.19
C VAL A 164 16.60 -15.56 9.54
N THR A 165 17.03 -14.78 8.53
CA THR A 165 17.86 -13.60 8.76
C THR A 165 17.09 -12.52 9.51
N ALA A 166 15.82 -12.28 9.16
CA ALA A 166 14.96 -11.33 9.85
C ALA A 166 14.60 -11.77 11.27
N LEU A 167 14.38 -13.07 11.52
CA LEU A 167 14.06 -13.57 12.86
C LEU A 167 15.27 -13.54 13.82
N ALA A 168 16.49 -13.64 13.29
CA ALA A 168 17.70 -13.82 14.10
C ALA A 168 17.90 -12.78 15.22
N PRO A 169 17.66 -11.47 15.02
CA PRO A 169 17.76 -10.45 16.07
C PRO A 169 16.73 -10.60 17.19
N HIS A 170 15.58 -11.23 16.93
CA HIS A 170 14.49 -11.41 17.91
C HIS A 170 14.68 -12.65 18.80
N LEU A 171 15.64 -13.51 18.47
CA LEU A 171 15.88 -14.71 19.26
C LEU A 171 16.54 -14.37 20.60
N PRO A 172 16.18 -15.05 21.70
CA PRO A 172 16.85 -14.84 23.01
C PRO A 172 18.30 -15.37 23.02
N ARG A 173 18.63 -16.29 22.11
CA ARG A 173 19.97 -16.89 21.93
C ARG A 173 20.14 -17.37 20.48
N TYR A 174 21.39 -17.66 20.09
CA TYR A 174 21.77 -18.15 18.76
C TYR A 174 21.63 -17.13 17.61
N GLN A 175 21.57 -15.82 17.91
CA GLN A 175 21.38 -14.76 16.92
C GLN A 175 22.44 -14.83 15.82
N ARG A 176 23.73 -14.86 16.21
CA ARG A 176 24.85 -14.96 15.27
C ARG A 176 24.78 -16.22 14.40
N SER A 177 24.43 -17.36 14.97
CA SER A 177 24.35 -18.62 14.24
C SER A 177 23.21 -18.61 13.23
N MET A 178 22.03 -18.12 13.61
CA MET A 178 20.87 -18.05 12.70
C MET A 178 21.07 -17.02 11.60
N ALA A 179 21.62 -15.85 11.89
CA ALA A 179 22.00 -14.88 10.87
C ALA A 179 23.00 -15.48 9.85
N ASN A 180 23.99 -16.25 10.33
CA ASN A 180 24.93 -16.95 9.45
C ASN A 180 24.24 -18.02 8.61
N TYR A 181 23.32 -18.81 9.18
CA TYR A 181 22.61 -19.85 8.44
C TYR A 181 21.66 -19.27 7.38
N GLY A 182 20.97 -18.17 7.68
CA GLY A 182 20.18 -17.43 6.70
C GLY A 182 21.03 -17.06 5.48
N ARG A 183 22.14 -16.33 5.69
CA ARG A 183 23.07 -15.95 4.62
C ARG A 183 23.62 -17.14 3.82
N LEU A 184 24.01 -18.22 4.50
CA LEU A 184 24.62 -19.39 3.85
C LEU A 184 23.68 -20.19 2.93
N LEU A 185 22.36 -20.00 3.03
CA LEU A 185 21.40 -20.66 2.13
C LEU A 185 21.60 -20.21 0.68
N LEU A 186 21.82 -18.91 0.46
CA LEU A 186 22.02 -18.33 -0.88
C LEU A 186 23.41 -18.64 -1.45
N GLU A 187 24.44 -18.71 -0.61
CA GLU A 187 25.82 -18.96 -1.05
C GLU A 187 26.08 -20.40 -1.50
N ARG A 188 25.26 -21.34 -1.05
CA ARG A 188 25.37 -22.76 -1.43
C ARG A 188 24.77 -23.04 -2.80
N ASP A 189 23.81 -22.23 -3.24
CA ASP A 189 23.18 -22.37 -4.55
C ASP A 189 24.10 -21.84 -5.65
N ALA A 190 24.74 -20.68 -5.43
CA ALA A 190 25.72 -20.10 -6.36
C ALA A 190 27.00 -20.94 -6.58
N ARG A 191 27.21 -22.02 -5.80
CA ARG A 191 28.32 -22.97 -5.97
C ARG A 191 27.89 -24.32 -6.55
N SER A 192 26.58 -24.52 -6.74
CA SER A 192 25.99 -25.76 -7.26
C SER A 192 25.49 -25.61 -8.71
N GLU A 193 25.48 -24.38 -9.24
CA GLU A 193 25.34 -24.02 -10.66
C GLU A 193 26.72 -23.84 -11.31
#